data_AF-A6NUM1-F1
#
_entry.id   AF-A6NUM1-F1
#
_cell.length_a   1.000
_cell.length_b   1.000
_cell.length_c   1.000
_cell.angle_alpha   90.00
_cell.angle_beta   90.00
_cell.angle_gamma   90.00
#
_symmetry.space_group_name_H-M   'P 1'
#
loop_
_entity.id
_entity.type
_entity.pdbx_description
1 polymer ?
#
loop_
_entity_poly.entity_id
_entity_poly.type
_entity_poly.pdbx_seq_one_letter_code
_entity_poly.pdbx_strand_id
1 'polypeptide(L)'
;MVDWCAEHGVIILPQYLPAGDYTLSGSNVIVDRKDNILELYKDFAGSQNRQSYENAALLTQIAGKQLVYVIGTAPDDHVVQISDLSHWQFTFKNQTFVGTHLYQQVLRHQAMYPHISFIFAKREKVCQTIWDTLSV
;
A
#
# COMPACT_ATOMS: atom_id res chain seq x y z
N MET A 1 7.66 -11.04 5.37
CA MET A 1 8.06 -11.23 3.96
C MET A 1 9.21 -12.23 3.84
N VAL A 2 10.38 -11.98 4.46
CA VAL A 2 11.55 -12.89 4.37
C VAL A 2 11.20 -14.34 4.72
N ASP A 3 10.65 -14.57 5.92
CA ASP A 3 10.30 -15.94 6.37
C ASP A 3 9.25 -16.59 5.46
N TRP A 4 8.22 -15.83 5.09
CA TRP A 4 7.18 -16.29 4.16
C TRP A 4 7.79 -16.70 2.81
N CYS A 5 8.69 -15.90 2.24
CA CYS A 5 9.37 -16.24 1.00
C CYS A 5 10.23 -17.50 1.14
N ALA A 6 10.96 -17.65 2.25
CA ALA A 6 11.75 -18.86 2.51
C ALA A 6 10.88 -20.12 2.60
N GLU A 7 9.73 -20.05 3.28
CA GLU A 7 8.76 -21.14 3.39
C GLU A 7 8.15 -21.54 2.04
N HIS A 8 8.04 -20.58 1.11
CA HIS A 8 7.40 -20.77 -0.20
C HIS A 8 8.41 -20.94 -1.36
N GLY A 9 9.72 -21.06 -1.06
CA GLY A 9 10.76 -21.25 -2.07
C GLY A 9 10.98 -20.03 -2.98
N VAL A 10 10.62 -18.84 -2.51
CA VAL A 10 10.77 -17.58 -3.23
C VAL A 10 12.11 -16.93 -2.86
N ILE A 11 12.90 -16.60 -3.87
CA ILE A 11 14.18 -15.88 -3.68
C ILE A 11 13.90 -14.38 -3.65
N ILE A 12 14.32 -13.71 -2.57
CA ILE A 12 14.34 -12.25 -2.48
C ILE A 12 15.71 -11.74 -2.92
N LEU A 13 15.73 -10.84 -3.89
CA LEU A 13 16.93 -10.13 -4.33
C LEU A 13 16.85 -8.68 -3.83
N PRO A 14 17.70 -8.26 -2.88
CA PRO A 14 17.75 -6.87 -2.45
C PRO A 14 18.15 -5.95 -3.61
N GLN A 15 17.32 -4.96 -3.91
CA GLN A 15 17.57 -4.00 -4.98
C GLN A 15 17.06 -2.62 -4.57
N TYR A 16 17.73 -1.57 -5.06
CA TYR A 16 17.19 -0.22 -4.98
C TYR A 16 16.09 -0.04 -6.04
N LEU A 17 14.85 0.13 -5.59
CA LEU A 17 13.71 0.43 -6.45
C LEU A 17 13.43 1.95 -6.42
N PRO A 18 13.12 2.57 -7.58
CA PRO A 18 12.75 3.98 -7.62
C PRO A 18 11.38 4.25 -6.95
N ALA A 19 10.52 3.24 -6.85
CA ALA A 19 9.22 3.30 -6.18
C ALA A 19 8.83 1.90 -5.66
N GLY A 20 8.07 1.87 -4.57
CA GLY A 20 7.59 0.65 -3.93
C GLY A 20 8.67 -0.24 -3.32
N ASP A 21 8.23 -1.40 -2.84
CA ASP A 21 9.07 -2.35 -2.09
C ASP A 21 9.34 -3.64 -2.86
N TYR A 22 8.40 -4.08 -3.70
CA TYR A 22 8.48 -5.38 -4.37
C TYR A 22 8.09 -5.29 -5.84
N THR A 23 8.79 -6.03 -6.69
CA THR A 23 8.44 -6.26 -8.09
C THR A 23 9.02 -7.61 -8.52
N LEU A 24 8.50 -8.19 -9.61
CA LEU A 24 9.09 -9.36 -10.26
C LEU A 24 9.73 -8.98 -11.60
N SER A 25 10.72 -9.76 -12.03
CA SER A 25 11.29 -9.62 -13.36
C SER A 25 10.20 -9.82 -14.42
N GLY A 26 10.02 -8.83 -15.30
CA GLY A 26 8.98 -8.86 -16.33
C GLY A 26 7.57 -8.50 -15.85
N SER A 27 7.34 -8.32 -14.55
CA SER A 27 6.02 -7.87 -14.04
C SER A 27 5.79 -6.39 -14.37
N ASN A 28 4.57 -6.08 -14.80
CA ASN A 28 4.12 -4.70 -14.99
C ASN A 28 3.64 -4.05 -13.69
N VAL A 29 3.80 -4.73 -12.55
CA VAL A 29 3.33 -4.28 -11.24
C VAL A 29 4.52 -4.02 -10.30
N ILE A 30 4.42 -2.91 -9.57
CA ILE A 30 5.21 -2.60 -8.40
C ILE A 30 4.26 -2.59 -7.20
N VAL A 31 4.66 -3.24 -6.12
CA VAL A 31 3.90 -3.25 -4.86
C VAL A 31 4.63 -2.42 -3.81
N ASP A 32 3.89 -1.52 -3.17
CA ASP A 32 4.30 -0.75 -1.99
C ASP A 32 3.51 -1.28 -0.79
N ARG A 33 4.21 -1.82 0.22
CA ARG A 33 3.61 -2.51 1.35
C ARG A 33 3.42 -1.52 2.50
N LYS A 34 2.21 -1.49 3.06
CA LYS A 34 1.93 -0.85 4.34
C LYS A 34 1.64 -1.91 5.40
N ASP A 35 2.27 -1.79 6.56
CA ASP A 35 2.06 -2.66 7.71
C ASP A 35 0.62 -2.55 8.24
N ASN A 36 0.04 -1.35 8.23
CA ASN A 36 -1.30 -1.07 8.74
C ASN A 36 -1.92 0.22 8.17
N ILE A 37 -3.20 0.46 8.48
CA ILE A 37 -3.95 1.65 8.04
C ILE A 37 -3.39 2.94 8.65
N LEU A 38 -2.79 2.90 9.85
CA LEU A 38 -2.16 4.09 10.44
C LEU A 38 -0.92 4.52 9.66
N GLU A 39 -0.14 3.59 9.12
CA GLU A 39 0.97 3.91 8.21
C GLU A 39 0.46 4.57 6.93
N LEU A 40 -0.57 3.97 6.30
CA LEU A 40 -1.25 4.57 5.15
C LEU A 40 -1.77 5.99 5.47
N TYR A 41 -2.36 6.18 6.67
CA TYR A 41 -2.81 7.49 7.14
C TYR A 41 -1.67 8.50 7.19
N LYS A 42 -0.53 8.14 7.80
CA LYS A 42 0.62 9.04 7.91
C LYS A 42 1.15 9.43 6.54
N ASP A 43 1.16 8.50 5.59
CA ASP A 43 1.63 8.76 4.24
C ASP A 43 0.68 9.67 3.49
N PHE A 44 -0.61 9.37 3.44
CA PHE A 44 -1.56 10.06 2.54
C PHE A 44 -2.26 11.26 3.17
N ALA A 45 -2.58 11.20 4.47
CA ALA A 45 -3.23 12.28 5.21
C ALA A 45 -2.22 13.17 5.97
N GLY A 46 -0.96 12.76 6.09
CA GLY A 46 0.12 13.60 6.61
C GLY A 46 0.65 14.57 5.55
N SER A 47 0.67 15.87 5.85
CA SER A 47 1.11 16.89 4.89
C SER A 47 2.57 16.78 4.45
N GLN A 48 3.44 16.22 5.31
CA GLN A 48 4.88 16.12 5.07
C GLN A 48 5.26 15.00 4.10
N ASN A 49 4.41 13.98 3.93
CA ASN A 49 4.73 12.79 3.14
C ASN A 49 4.21 12.87 1.69
N ARG A 50 3.50 13.95 1.35
CA ARG A 50 2.89 14.14 0.03
C ARG A 50 3.84 14.03 -1.14
N GLN A 51 5.00 14.65 -1.02
CA GLN A 51 6.02 14.59 -2.07
C GLN A 51 6.50 13.16 -2.34
N SER A 52 6.57 12.31 -1.31
CA SER A 52 7.06 10.93 -1.45
C SER A 52 6.11 10.08 -2.28
N TYR A 53 4.82 10.05 -1.95
CA TYR A 53 3.85 9.24 -2.71
C TYR A 53 3.55 9.83 -4.10
N GLU A 54 3.63 11.16 -4.29
CA GLU A 54 3.52 11.77 -5.63
C GLU A 54 4.73 11.41 -6.50
N ASN A 55 5.95 11.40 -5.94
CA ASN A 55 7.13 10.95 -6.67
C ASN A 55 7.05 9.46 -7.02
N ALA A 56 6.59 8.61 -6.10
CA ALA A 56 6.40 7.18 -6.36
C ALA A 56 5.39 6.96 -7.51
N ALA A 57 4.29 7.71 -7.52
CA ALA A 57 3.31 7.69 -8.60
C ALA A 57 3.93 8.05 -9.96
N LEU A 58 4.69 9.15 -10.02
CA LEU A 58 5.33 9.63 -11.24
C LEU A 58 6.41 8.67 -11.75
N LEU A 59 7.26 8.14 -10.86
CA LEU A 59 8.32 7.21 -11.23
C LEU A 59 7.75 5.90 -11.77
N THR A 60 6.67 5.40 -11.16
CA THR A 60 5.97 4.21 -11.66
C THR A 60 5.33 4.48 -13.03
N GLN A 61 4.75 5.66 -13.23
CA GLN A 61 4.18 6.06 -14.52
C GLN A 61 5.25 6.13 -15.62
N ILE A 62 6.42 6.71 -15.34
CA ILE A 62 7.55 6.77 -16.27
C ILE A 62 8.04 5.36 -16.64
N ALA A 63 8.02 4.44 -15.67
CA ALA A 63 8.35 3.03 -15.91
C ALA A 63 7.27 2.26 -16.70
N GLY A 64 6.11 2.87 -16.97
CA GLY A 64 4.99 2.22 -17.64
C GLY A 64 4.35 1.10 -16.80
N LYS A 65 4.46 1.18 -15.47
CA LYS A 65 4.00 0.15 -14.53
C LYS A 65 2.77 0.60 -13.73
N GLN A 66 2.09 -0.37 -13.14
CA GLN A 66 1.06 -0.14 -12.12
C GLN A 66 1.71 -0.10 -10.73
N LEU A 67 1.29 0.83 -9.87
CA LEU A 67 1.66 0.86 -8.45
C LEU A 67 0.49 0.36 -7.62
N VAL A 68 0.71 -0.67 -6.80
CA VAL A 68 -0.31 -1.26 -5.94
C VAL A 68 0.11 -1.12 -4.48
N TYR A 69 -0.65 -0.36 -3.71
CA TYR A 69 -0.48 -0.31 -2.26
C TYR A 69 -1.16 -1.53 -1.65
N VAL A 70 -0.41 -2.41 -0.98
CA VAL A 70 -0.98 -3.54 -0.23
C VAL A 70 -0.90 -3.23 1.26
N ILE A 71 -2.05 -3.08 1.89
CA ILE A 71 -2.19 -2.61 3.27
C ILE A 71 -2.66 -3.75 4.17
N GLY A 72 -1.88 -4.03 5.21
CA GLY A 72 -2.30 -4.93 6.28
C GLY A 72 -3.46 -4.35 7.08
N THR A 73 -4.47 -5.16 7.37
CA THR A 73 -5.58 -4.78 8.25
C THR A 73 -5.68 -5.73 9.43
N ALA A 74 -5.97 -5.15 10.60
CA ALA A 74 -6.28 -5.86 11.82
C ALA A 74 -7.79 -6.18 11.88
N PRO A 75 -8.23 -7.19 12.65
CA PRO A 75 -9.65 -7.57 12.72
C PRO A 75 -10.58 -6.43 13.18
N ASP A 76 -10.09 -5.53 14.01
CA ASP A 76 -10.79 -4.36 14.56
C ASP A 76 -10.80 -3.14 13.63
N ASP A 77 -9.99 -3.14 12.56
CA ASP A 77 -10.02 -2.06 11.58
C ASP A 77 -11.35 -2.04 10.80
N HIS A 78 -11.97 -3.21 10.57
CA HIS A 78 -13.17 -3.37 9.74
C HIS A 78 -13.06 -2.75 8.32
N VAL A 79 -11.84 -2.71 7.76
CA VAL A 79 -11.57 -2.21 6.39
C VAL A 79 -11.18 -3.36 5.46
N VAL A 80 -11.95 -3.54 4.40
CA VAL A 80 -11.65 -4.49 3.31
C VAL A 80 -11.61 -3.81 1.94
N GLN A 81 -12.07 -2.56 1.85
CA GLN A 81 -12.09 -1.75 0.64
C GLN A 81 -11.95 -0.25 0.98
N ILE A 82 -11.67 0.57 -0.04
CA ILE A 82 -11.41 2.01 0.14
C ILE A 82 -12.57 2.72 0.85
N SER A 83 -13.83 2.40 0.52
CA SER A 83 -15.01 3.06 1.13
C SER A 83 -15.09 2.88 2.65
N ASP A 84 -14.58 1.77 3.17
CA ASP A 84 -14.64 1.46 4.60
C ASP A 84 -13.72 2.39 5.41
N LEU A 85 -12.71 2.99 4.77
CA LEU A 85 -11.84 4.00 5.40
C LEU A 85 -12.65 5.17 5.96
N SER A 86 -13.79 5.51 5.38
CA SER A 86 -14.65 6.59 5.89
C SER A 86 -15.21 6.31 7.30
N HIS A 87 -15.26 5.04 7.70
CA HIS A 87 -15.73 4.58 9.01
C HIS A 87 -14.58 4.19 9.95
N TRP A 88 -13.35 4.11 9.44
CA TRP A 88 -12.18 3.77 10.24
C TRP A 88 -11.80 4.89 11.21
N GLN A 89 -11.46 4.51 12.43
CA GLN A 89 -10.92 5.39 13.44
C GLN A 89 -9.86 4.66 14.26
N PHE A 90 -8.83 5.37 14.68
CA PHE A 90 -7.79 4.81 15.53
C PHE A 90 -7.34 5.83 16.56
N THR A 91 -7.23 5.42 17.82
CA THR A 91 -6.76 6.27 18.91
C THR A 91 -5.43 5.74 19.44
N PHE A 92 -4.40 6.58 19.40
CA PHE A 92 -3.09 6.26 19.95
C PHE A 92 -2.52 7.45 20.69
N LYS A 93 -2.05 7.21 21.93
CA LYS A 93 -1.50 8.26 22.81
C LYS A 93 -2.41 9.51 22.89
N ASN A 94 -3.72 9.31 23.09
CA ASN A 94 -4.75 10.35 23.15
C ASN A 94 -4.96 11.18 21.87
N GLN A 95 -4.36 10.78 20.75
CA GLN A 95 -4.66 11.35 19.45
C GLN A 95 -5.58 10.40 18.67
N THR A 96 -6.70 10.93 18.18
CA THR A 96 -7.62 10.19 17.32
C THR A 96 -7.39 10.54 15.86
N PHE A 97 -7.21 9.51 15.04
CA PHE A 97 -7.07 9.57 13.60
C PHE A 97 -8.39 9.15 12.97
N VAL A 98 -8.97 10.01 12.14
CA VAL A 98 -10.30 9.80 11.54
C VAL A 98 -10.15 9.52 10.05
N GLY A 99 -10.61 8.37 9.60
CA GLY A 99 -10.36 7.88 8.25
C GLY A 99 -11.08 8.63 7.13
N THR A 100 -12.06 9.49 7.42
CA THR A 100 -12.74 10.33 6.41
C THR A 100 -11.77 11.20 5.60
N HIS A 101 -10.75 11.77 6.26
CA HIS A 101 -9.74 12.55 5.56
C HIS A 101 -8.82 11.68 4.70
N LEU A 102 -8.41 10.52 5.23
CA LEU A 102 -7.61 9.54 4.49
C LEU A 102 -8.35 9.03 3.24
N TYR A 103 -9.63 8.68 3.37
CA TYR A 103 -10.50 8.28 2.27
C TYR A 103 -10.47 9.30 1.13
N GLN A 104 -10.61 10.59 1.44
CA GLN A 104 -10.56 11.66 0.45
C GLN A 104 -9.19 11.77 -0.24
N GLN A 105 -8.09 11.64 0.51
CA GLN A 105 -6.74 11.72 -0.07
C GLN A 105 -6.45 10.50 -0.97
N VAL A 106 -6.85 9.30 -0.56
CA VAL A 106 -6.72 8.07 -1.36
C VAL A 106 -7.50 8.21 -2.67
N LEU A 107 -8.77 8.62 -2.62
CA LEU A 107 -9.57 8.83 -3.83
C LEU A 107 -8.99 9.89 -4.75
N ARG A 108 -8.54 11.02 -4.19
CA ARG A 108 -7.90 12.08 -4.95
C ARG A 108 -6.63 11.58 -5.64
N HIS A 109 -5.82 10.79 -4.94
CA HIS A 109 -4.58 10.24 -5.50
C HIS A 109 -4.86 9.26 -6.64
N GLN A 110 -5.82 8.35 -6.45
CA GLN A 110 -6.25 7.42 -7.50
C GLN A 110 -6.87 8.13 -8.71
N ALA A 111 -7.59 9.23 -8.50
CA ALA A 111 -8.13 10.05 -9.58
C ALA A 111 -7.04 10.79 -10.38
N MET A 112 -5.97 11.23 -9.72
CA MET A 112 -4.83 11.89 -10.40
C MET A 112 -3.94 10.88 -11.12
N TYR A 113 -3.82 9.66 -10.61
CA TYR A 113 -2.92 8.62 -11.10
C TYR A 113 -3.69 7.30 -11.33
N PRO A 114 -4.30 7.11 -12.51
CA PRO A 114 -5.15 5.94 -12.79
C PRO A 114 -4.43 4.58 -12.75
N HIS A 115 -3.09 4.57 -12.81
CA HIS A 115 -2.24 3.38 -12.67
C HIS A 115 -1.98 3.00 -11.21
N ILE A 116 -2.66 3.63 -10.25
CA ILE A 116 -2.54 3.33 -8.83
C ILE A 116 -3.76 2.57 -8.33
N SER A 117 -3.52 1.58 -7.47
CA SER A 117 -4.59 0.85 -6.79
C SER A 117 -4.22 0.51 -5.34
N PHE A 118 -5.24 0.18 -4.54
CA PHE A 118 -5.11 -0.12 -3.13
C PHE A 118 -5.79 -1.46 -2.83
N ILE A 119 -5.10 -2.35 -2.13
CA ILE A 119 -5.61 -3.65 -1.70
C ILE A 119 -5.50 -3.73 -0.17
N PHE A 120 -6.62 -3.94 0.49
CA PHE A 120 -6.67 -4.18 1.93
C PHE A 120 -6.71 -5.68 2.18
N ALA A 121 -5.69 -6.18 2.86
CA ALA A 121 -5.54 -7.59 3.16
C ALA A 121 -5.40 -7.80 4.66
N LYS A 122 -6.02 -8.86 5.18
CA LYS A 122 -5.78 -9.29 6.56
C LYS A 122 -4.28 -9.46 6.79
N ARG A 123 -3.78 -9.03 7.96
CA ARG A 123 -2.34 -9.01 8.26
C ARG A 123 -1.62 -10.33 7.94
N GLU A 124 -2.24 -11.47 8.22
CA GLU A 124 -1.70 -12.81 7.96
C GLU A 124 -1.68 -13.21 6.48
N LYS A 125 -2.42 -12.49 5.61
CA LYS A 125 -2.49 -12.72 4.16
C LYS A 125 -1.67 -11.74 3.34
N VAL A 126 -1.10 -10.69 3.94
CA VAL A 126 -0.35 -9.65 3.22
C VAL A 126 0.72 -10.22 2.29
N CYS A 127 1.55 -11.16 2.75
CA CYS A 127 2.64 -11.69 1.91
C CYS A 127 2.08 -12.49 0.71
N GLN A 128 1.04 -13.29 0.92
CA GLN A 128 0.34 -14.00 -0.16
C GLN A 128 -0.28 -13.01 -1.15
N THR A 129 -0.96 -11.97 -0.66
CA THR A 129 -1.56 -10.93 -1.50
C THR A 129 -0.53 -10.19 -2.35
N ILE A 130 0.63 -9.86 -1.78
CA ILE A 130 1.75 -9.26 -2.54
C ILE A 130 2.20 -10.23 -3.64
N TRP A 131 2.40 -11.51 -3.32
CA TRP A 131 2.81 -12.51 -4.30
C TRP A 131 1.79 -12.66 -5.44
N ASP A 132 0.51 -12.79 -5.11
CA ASP A 132 -0.58 -12.94 -6.08
C ASP A 132 -0.68 -11.71 -6.98
N THR A 133 -0.49 -10.52 -6.41
CA THR A 133 -0.52 -9.23 -7.14
C THR A 133 0.63 -9.10 -8.13
N LEU A 134 1.82 -9.60 -7.78
CA LEU A 134 3.00 -9.51 -8.64
C LEU A 134 3.03 -10.57 -9.75
N SER A 135 2.35 -11.70 -9.52
CA SER A 135 2.38 -12.88 -10.39
C SER A 135 1.31 -12.88 -11.50
N VAL A 136 0.64 -11.73 -11.70
CA VAL A 136 -0.37 -11.52 -12.76
C VAL A 136 0.26 -11.29 -14.12
#